data_AF-A0A6C1NFL3-F1
#
_entry.id   AF-A0A6C1NFL3-F1
#
_cell.length_a   1.000
_cell.length_b   1.000
_cell.length_c   1.000
_cell.angle_alpha   90.00
_cell.angle_beta   90.00
_cell.angle_gamma   90.00
#
_symmetry.space_group_name_H-M   'P 1'
#
loop_
_entity.id
_entity.type
_entity.pdbx_description
1 polymer ?
#
loop_
_entity_poly.entity_id
_entity_poly.type
_entity_poly.pdbx_seq_one_letter_code
_entity_poly.pdbx_strand_id
1 'polypeptide(L)'
;MAMVRHFCNMLLGCGLLMVGLTGCSSDSIQETGFTGEHPVISVAMAMEPTDQGERLHLVWVEKPPEGASKAWHRMRDETGEHWSEPVPIITGQAAPDRARRDNDLQLVITEGVLVVAWQSRGDGFMGAGPMVMARSQDQGKSWQPATPAASQEQAQAHGFFDLSLDPAGQLHMAWLDNRTGQQGLHHAISGDQGNSWSSTETLVPATCYCCWNSLHHQQDNSYLLYRGHEPRDMGLLQQGEDGMWQDQGRVGAFDWQFHGCPHVGGALASLPEDGSLHALVWTGEEQQRGLYHLSRASDSKTFSTPRTLGSRAARHADLAATPEGLLAVWDEPDQGTINLARLENGTFSPPQVLRQEPERNPQRPLIISSDTAIHILWTEISPPGQTGWVLRTLTPD
;
A
#
# COMPACT_ATOMS: atom_id res chain seq x y z
N MET A 1 1.99 -87.03 -13.85
CA MET A 1 2.19 -85.57 -13.69
C MET A 1 1.00 -84.89 -14.36
N ALA A 2 -0.05 -84.58 -13.60
CA ALA A 2 -1.20 -83.79 -14.04
C ALA A 2 -1.98 -83.31 -12.80
N MET A 3 -2.12 -82.00 -12.65
CA MET A 3 -3.16 -81.25 -11.91
C MET A 3 -2.81 -79.76 -12.13
N VAL A 4 -3.41 -79.03 -13.06
CA VAL A 4 -4.77 -78.44 -13.10
C VAL A 4 -4.97 -77.26 -12.14
N ARG A 5 -4.89 -76.06 -12.78
CA ARG A 5 -5.68 -74.81 -12.67
C ARG A 5 -5.71 -74.02 -11.36
N HIS A 6 -5.49 -72.70 -11.47
CA HIS A 6 -6.58 -71.69 -11.52
C HIS A 6 -6.10 -70.31 -12.02
N PHE A 7 -7.04 -69.54 -12.57
CA PHE A 7 -6.95 -68.24 -13.25
C PHE A 7 -7.39 -67.08 -12.32
N CYS A 8 -7.26 -65.82 -12.81
CA CYS A 8 -7.75 -64.51 -12.32
C CYS A 8 -6.85 -63.74 -11.32
N ASN A 9 -6.62 -62.42 -11.38
CA ASN A 9 -6.99 -61.33 -12.31
C ASN A 9 -6.20 -60.06 -11.89
N MET A 10 -5.70 -59.22 -12.82
CA MET A 10 -5.64 -57.76 -12.61
C MET A 10 -5.32 -56.99 -13.92
N LEU A 11 -6.13 -55.97 -14.20
CA LEU A 11 -6.12 -55.14 -15.40
C LEU A 11 -4.94 -54.15 -15.45
N LEU A 12 -4.36 -53.97 -16.64
CA LEU A 12 -3.64 -52.75 -17.05
C LEU A 12 -4.60 -51.83 -17.83
N GLY A 13 -4.72 -50.58 -17.40
CA GLY A 13 -5.32 -49.49 -18.18
C GLY A 13 -4.21 -48.62 -18.77
N CYS A 14 -4.13 -48.56 -20.10
CA CYS A 14 -3.16 -47.78 -20.86
C CYS A 14 -3.68 -46.35 -21.05
N GLY A 15 -2.80 -45.36 -20.87
CA GLY A 15 -3.11 -43.94 -21.01
C GLY A 15 -3.28 -43.48 -22.45
N LEU A 16 -4.03 -42.38 -22.62
CA LEU A 16 -4.03 -41.58 -23.84
C LEU A 16 -3.77 -40.12 -23.45
N LEU A 17 -2.58 -39.62 -23.78
CA LEU A 17 -2.27 -38.19 -23.84
C LEU A 17 -2.89 -37.62 -25.12
N MET A 18 -3.66 -36.54 -25.03
CA MET A 18 -3.86 -35.63 -26.15
C MET A 18 -3.14 -34.32 -25.83
N VAL A 19 -2.12 -34.00 -26.64
CA VAL A 19 -1.49 -32.68 -26.69
C VAL A 19 -2.23 -31.88 -27.76
N GLY A 20 -2.93 -30.83 -27.34
CA GLY A 20 -3.43 -29.77 -28.22
C GLY A 20 -2.52 -28.56 -28.09
N LEU A 21 -1.73 -28.28 -29.13
CA LEU A 21 -1.00 -27.03 -29.29
C LEU A 21 -1.92 -26.01 -29.97
N THR A 22 -2.31 -24.98 -29.22
CA THR A 22 -2.75 -23.68 -29.78
C THR A 22 -2.11 -22.60 -28.93
N GLY A 23 -1.13 -21.91 -29.51
CA GLY A 23 -0.47 -20.77 -28.89
C GLY A 23 -1.37 -19.55 -28.88
N CYS A 24 -1.62 -19.04 -27.69
CA CYS A 24 -1.64 -17.62 -27.34
C CYS A 24 -0.67 -17.53 -26.15
N SER A 25 0.22 -16.54 -26.11
CA SER A 25 1.04 -16.28 -24.92
C SER A 25 0.09 -16.02 -23.75
N SER A 26 -0.06 -17.00 -22.87
CA SER A 26 -0.73 -16.79 -21.60
C SER A 26 0.27 -16.14 -20.69
N ASP A 27 0.14 -14.84 -20.45
CA ASP A 27 0.83 -14.20 -19.34
C ASP A 27 0.51 -15.00 -18.08
N SER A 28 1.54 -15.54 -17.45
CA SER A 28 1.38 -16.40 -16.28
C SER A 28 1.00 -15.54 -15.08
N ILE A 29 -0.29 -15.34 -14.87
CA ILE A 29 -0.81 -14.68 -13.66
C ILE A 29 -0.52 -15.59 -12.47
N GLN A 30 0.31 -15.11 -11.53
CA GLN A 30 0.57 -15.80 -10.28
C GLN A 30 -0.19 -15.13 -9.14
N GLU A 31 -1.10 -15.86 -8.52
CA GLU A 31 -1.85 -15.41 -7.35
C GLU A 31 -1.42 -16.21 -6.12
N THR A 32 -1.13 -15.51 -5.03
CA THR A 32 -0.80 -16.10 -3.72
C THR A 32 -1.75 -15.52 -2.68
N GLY A 33 -2.53 -16.39 -2.04
CA GLY A 33 -3.37 -16.02 -0.90
C GLY A 33 -2.78 -16.51 0.41
N PHE A 34 -2.99 -15.73 1.47
CA PHE A 34 -2.62 -16.11 2.84
C PHE A 34 -3.77 -15.78 3.79
N THR A 35 -4.08 -16.75 4.65
CA THR A 35 -4.97 -16.56 5.80
C THR A 35 -4.17 -16.84 7.06
N GLY A 36 -4.12 -15.87 7.96
CA GLY A 36 -3.40 -15.97 9.23
C GLY A 36 -4.09 -16.87 10.24
N GLU A 37 -3.59 -16.91 11.47
CA GLU A 37 -4.31 -17.52 12.59
C GLU A 37 -5.44 -16.59 13.07
N HIS A 38 -5.22 -15.29 12.95
CA HIS A 38 -6.19 -14.24 13.28
C HIS A 38 -6.44 -13.30 12.08
N PRO A 39 -7.55 -12.54 12.06
CA PRO A 39 -7.84 -11.64 10.96
C PRO A 39 -6.67 -10.68 10.68
N VAL A 40 -6.25 -10.62 9.43
CA VAL A 40 -5.32 -9.63 8.91
C VAL A 40 -6.04 -8.28 8.87
N ILE A 41 -5.57 -7.33 9.67
CA ILE A 41 -6.15 -5.99 9.77
C ILE A 41 -5.32 -4.95 9.05
N SER A 42 -4.04 -5.24 8.79
CA SER A 42 -3.11 -4.30 8.17
C SER A 42 -2.04 -5.00 7.35
N VAL A 43 -1.61 -4.41 6.24
CA VAL A 43 -0.57 -4.96 5.35
C VAL A 43 0.30 -3.86 4.74
N ALA A 44 1.54 -4.19 4.39
CA ALA A 44 2.40 -3.41 3.51
C ALA A 44 3.35 -4.31 2.73
N MET A 45 3.85 -3.81 1.61
CA MET A 45 4.81 -4.51 0.75
C MET A 45 5.92 -3.57 0.26
N ALA A 46 7.10 -4.13 0.07
CA ALA A 46 8.24 -3.43 -0.53
C ALA A 46 9.08 -4.40 -1.34
N MET A 47 9.62 -3.93 -2.46
CA MET A 47 10.57 -4.69 -3.29
C MET A 47 12.00 -4.30 -2.94
N GLU A 48 12.87 -5.30 -2.91
CA GLU A 48 14.31 -5.17 -2.77
C GLU A 48 14.97 -5.64 -4.08
N PRO A 49 15.57 -4.72 -4.87
CA PRO A 49 16.41 -5.10 -5.99
C PRO A 49 17.64 -5.88 -5.51
N THR A 50 18.02 -6.92 -6.25
CA THR A 50 19.20 -7.75 -5.96
C THR A 50 19.98 -8.04 -7.25
N ASP A 51 21.19 -8.58 -7.12
CA ASP A 51 21.98 -9.03 -8.28
C ASP A 51 21.32 -10.18 -9.07
N GLN A 52 20.34 -10.89 -8.47
CA GLN A 52 19.71 -12.09 -9.05
C GLN A 52 18.27 -11.84 -9.51
N GLY A 53 17.76 -10.62 -9.38
CA GLY A 53 16.34 -10.29 -9.60
C GLY A 53 15.81 -9.47 -8.44
N GLU A 54 14.59 -9.74 -8.01
CA GLU A 54 13.89 -8.89 -7.04
C GLU A 54 13.27 -9.72 -5.94
N ARG A 55 13.53 -9.35 -4.68
CA ARG A 55 12.84 -9.93 -3.53
C ARG A 55 11.64 -9.08 -3.16
N LEU A 56 10.53 -9.75 -2.86
CA LEU A 56 9.35 -9.09 -2.33
C LEU A 56 9.25 -9.34 -0.83
N HIS A 57 9.16 -8.27 -0.05
CA HIS A 57 8.88 -8.34 1.38
C HIS A 57 7.45 -7.93 1.66
N LEU A 58 6.76 -8.75 2.45
CA LEU A 58 5.41 -8.49 2.96
C LEU A 58 5.46 -8.40 4.47
N VAL A 59 4.76 -7.41 5.02
CA VAL A 59 4.46 -7.34 6.45
C VAL A 59 2.96 -7.23 6.66
N TRP A 60 2.46 -7.80 7.74
CA TRP A 60 1.05 -7.70 8.09
C TRP A 60 0.82 -7.71 9.60
N VAL A 61 -0.35 -7.25 10.04
CA VAL A 61 -0.80 -7.33 11.42
C VAL A 61 -2.02 -8.24 11.53
N GLU A 62 -1.95 -9.19 12.46
CA GLU A 62 -3.08 -10.04 12.84
C GLU A 62 -3.67 -9.61 14.18
N LYS A 63 -5.01 -9.58 14.26
CA LYS A 63 -5.73 -9.19 15.48
C LYS A 63 -6.49 -10.35 16.12
N PRO A 64 -6.00 -10.97 17.21
CA PRO A 64 -6.77 -11.97 17.93
C PRO A 64 -8.05 -11.36 18.55
N PRO A 65 -9.09 -12.18 18.82
CA PRO A 65 -10.29 -11.74 19.53
C PRO A 65 -9.99 -11.14 20.91
N GLU A 66 -9.00 -11.71 21.60
CA GLU A 66 -8.49 -11.24 22.89
C GLU A 66 -6.98 -11.03 22.83
N GLY A 67 -6.48 -9.96 23.45
CA GLY A 67 -5.06 -9.65 23.53
C GLY A 67 -4.54 -8.66 22.48
N ALA A 68 -3.21 -8.52 22.47
CA ALA A 68 -2.49 -7.61 21.58
C ALA A 68 -2.42 -8.17 20.16
N SER A 69 -2.45 -7.28 19.18
CA SER A 69 -2.19 -7.63 17.78
C SER A 69 -0.73 -8.07 17.61
N LYS A 70 -0.43 -8.83 16.56
CA LYS A 70 0.93 -9.28 16.26
C LYS A 70 1.29 -8.88 14.84
N ALA A 71 2.49 -8.31 14.66
CA ALA A 71 3.05 -8.06 13.33
C ALA A 71 3.90 -9.23 12.88
N TRP A 72 3.87 -9.48 11.58
CA TRP A 72 4.56 -10.58 10.91
C TRP A 72 5.26 -10.07 9.65
N HIS A 73 6.28 -10.80 9.25
CA HIS A 73 7.05 -10.60 8.04
C HIS A 73 7.12 -11.90 7.25
N ARG A 74 7.15 -11.79 5.93
CA ARG A 74 7.49 -12.89 5.03
C ARG A 74 8.18 -12.33 3.80
N MET A 75 9.03 -13.14 3.18
CA MET A 75 9.77 -12.78 1.97
C MET A 75 9.49 -13.79 0.86
N ARG A 76 9.34 -13.30 -0.36
CA ARG A 76 9.41 -14.07 -1.60
C ARG A 76 10.80 -13.89 -2.20
N ASP A 77 11.41 -15.00 -2.61
CA ASP A 77 12.74 -14.98 -3.22
C ASP A 77 12.72 -14.37 -4.63
N GLU A 78 13.93 -14.17 -5.17
CA GLU A 78 14.21 -13.58 -6.47
C GLU A 78 13.63 -14.40 -7.64
N THR A 79 13.39 -15.70 -7.43
CA THR A 79 12.78 -16.58 -8.43
C THR A 79 11.28 -16.36 -8.54
N GLY A 80 10.67 -15.80 -7.50
CA GLY A 80 9.23 -15.70 -7.36
C GLY A 80 8.55 -17.05 -7.05
N GLU A 81 9.30 -18.15 -6.90
CA GLU A 81 8.73 -19.47 -6.68
C GLU A 81 8.63 -19.83 -5.19
N HIS A 82 9.53 -19.28 -4.35
CA HIS A 82 9.59 -19.66 -2.94
C HIS A 82 9.27 -18.50 -2.01
N TRP A 83 8.51 -18.84 -0.98
CA TRP A 83 8.23 -17.98 0.15
C TRP A 83 8.96 -18.51 1.39
N SER A 84 9.54 -17.62 2.18
CA SER A 84 10.05 -17.96 3.52
C SER A 84 8.92 -18.46 4.42
N GLU A 85 9.18 -19.00 5.61
CA GLU A 85 8.10 -19.10 6.62
C GLU A 85 7.76 -17.70 7.17
N PRO A 86 6.53 -17.46 7.66
CA PRO A 86 6.19 -16.25 8.42
C PRO A 86 7.09 -16.08 9.65
N VAL A 87 7.67 -14.89 9.82
CA VAL A 87 8.50 -14.52 10.96
C VAL A 87 7.78 -13.45 11.79
N PRO A 88 7.58 -13.64 13.11
CA PRO A 88 6.97 -12.60 13.94
C PRO A 88 7.94 -11.43 14.15
N ILE A 89 7.43 -10.20 14.06
CA ILE A 89 8.20 -8.98 14.35
C ILE A 89 8.23 -8.76 15.86
N ILE A 90 9.25 -9.30 16.52
CA ILE A 90 9.42 -9.22 17.98
C ILE A 90 10.54 -8.26 18.33
N THR A 91 10.20 -7.13 18.94
CA THR A 91 11.18 -6.08 19.28
C THR A 91 11.24 -5.73 20.77
N GLY A 92 10.35 -6.31 21.58
CA GLY A 92 10.12 -5.90 22.98
C GLY A 92 9.43 -4.54 23.14
N GLN A 93 9.03 -3.89 22.04
CA GLN A 93 8.26 -2.64 22.05
C GLN A 93 6.76 -2.91 22.13
N ALA A 94 5.97 -1.85 22.30
CA ALA A 94 4.52 -1.95 22.27
C ALA A 94 4.03 -2.48 20.91
N ALA A 95 3.16 -3.49 20.96
CA ALA A 95 2.60 -4.13 19.78
C ALA A 95 1.73 -3.17 18.95
N PRO A 96 1.48 -3.47 17.66
CA PRO A 96 0.55 -2.72 16.84
C PRO A 96 -0.85 -2.65 17.44
N ASP A 97 -1.40 -1.45 17.49
CA ASP A 97 -2.76 -1.14 17.90
C ASP A 97 -3.33 -0.09 16.96
N ARG A 98 -4.65 -0.10 16.73
CA ARG A 98 -5.29 0.77 15.72
C ARG A 98 -4.72 0.66 14.31
N ALA A 99 -3.91 -0.36 14.03
CA ALA A 99 -3.57 -0.78 12.69
C ALA A 99 -4.86 -1.24 11.99
N ARG A 100 -5.11 -0.70 10.81
CA ARG A 100 -6.26 -1.02 9.96
C ARG A 100 -5.93 -0.53 8.56
N ARG A 101 -6.67 -0.96 7.55
CA ARG A 101 -6.35 -0.65 6.14
C ARG A 101 -6.44 0.84 5.72
N ASP A 102 -6.79 1.76 6.62
CA ASP A 102 -6.69 3.23 6.46
C ASP A 102 -5.60 3.86 7.36
N ASN A 103 -4.92 3.05 8.16
CA ASN A 103 -3.82 3.37 9.07
C ASN A 103 -2.87 2.15 9.07
N ASP A 104 -2.42 1.77 7.88
CA ASP A 104 -1.64 0.56 7.69
C ASP A 104 -0.26 0.71 8.36
N LEU A 105 0.29 -0.41 8.87
CA LEU A 105 1.73 -0.45 9.15
C LEU A 105 2.50 -0.16 7.85
N GLN A 106 3.62 0.54 7.95
CA GLN A 106 4.44 0.89 6.79
C GLN A 106 5.67 0.00 6.71
N LEU A 107 6.19 -0.21 5.50
CA LEU A 107 7.42 -0.94 5.22
C LEU A 107 8.20 -0.22 4.12
N VAL A 108 9.49 0.00 4.35
CA VAL A 108 10.43 0.48 3.34
C VAL A 108 11.75 -0.26 3.47
N ILE A 109 12.54 -0.29 2.40
CA ILE A 109 13.83 -0.98 2.36
C ILE A 109 14.90 0.00 1.91
N THR A 110 15.88 0.27 2.78
CA THR A 110 16.99 1.20 2.53
C THR A 110 18.31 0.46 2.70
N GLU A 111 19.12 0.36 1.64
CA GLU A 111 20.43 -0.31 1.66
C GLU A 111 20.39 -1.74 2.26
N GLY A 112 19.35 -2.51 1.94
CA GLY A 112 19.13 -3.87 2.46
C GLY A 112 18.60 -3.94 3.90
N VAL A 113 18.33 -2.78 4.54
CA VAL A 113 17.69 -2.68 5.86
C VAL A 113 16.20 -2.47 5.68
N LEU A 114 15.41 -3.38 6.22
CA LEU A 114 13.95 -3.25 6.28
C LEU A 114 13.60 -2.34 7.47
N VAL A 115 12.77 -1.34 7.24
CA VAL A 115 12.27 -0.43 8.28
C VAL A 115 10.75 -0.48 8.28
N VAL A 116 10.16 -0.68 9.45
CA VAL A 116 8.71 -0.70 9.63
C VAL A 116 8.27 0.35 10.65
N ALA A 117 7.05 0.86 10.48
CA ALA A 117 6.42 1.78 11.42
C ALA A 117 4.96 1.38 11.67
N TRP A 118 4.52 1.47 12.92
CA TRP A 118 3.12 1.22 13.31
C TRP A 118 2.70 2.09 14.49
N GLN A 119 1.38 2.20 14.69
CA GLN A 119 0.83 2.90 15.84
C GLN A 119 0.67 1.90 16.98
N SER A 120 1.06 2.28 18.20
CA SER A 120 0.81 1.46 19.37
C SER A 120 -0.40 1.96 20.18
N ARG A 121 -0.75 1.20 21.21
CA ARG A 121 -1.66 1.66 22.26
C ARG A 121 -0.95 2.68 23.15
N GLY A 122 -1.68 3.66 23.67
CA GLY A 122 -1.15 4.68 24.57
C GLY A 122 -2.25 5.50 25.27
N ASP A 123 -1.89 6.68 25.75
CA ASP A 123 -2.76 7.53 26.58
C ASP A 123 -3.55 8.59 25.78
N GLY A 124 -3.36 8.64 24.45
CA GLY A 124 -4.10 9.54 23.57
C GLY A 124 -5.58 9.17 23.40
N PHE A 125 -6.28 9.95 22.58
CA PHE A 125 -7.73 9.81 22.39
C PHE A 125 -8.13 8.37 22.06
N MET A 126 -9.07 7.82 22.85
CA MET A 126 -9.58 6.45 22.72
C MET A 126 -8.48 5.37 22.82
N GLY A 127 -7.38 5.64 23.52
CA GLY A 127 -6.26 4.71 23.70
C GLY A 127 -5.25 4.71 22.54
N ALA A 128 -5.31 5.72 21.65
CA ALA A 128 -4.31 5.91 20.62
C ALA A 128 -2.94 6.21 21.26
N GLY A 129 -1.89 5.62 20.70
CA GLY A 129 -0.55 5.72 21.25
C GLY A 129 0.48 6.18 20.23
N PRO A 130 1.75 6.18 20.65
CA PRO A 130 2.85 6.70 19.86
C PRO A 130 3.14 5.86 18.62
N MET A 131 3.92 6.47 17.72
CA MET A 131 4.60 5.76 16.66
C MET A 131 5.64 4.82 17.28
N VAL A 132 5.69 3.60 16.77
CA VAL A 132 6.74 2.63 17.05
C VAL A 132 7.41 2.29 15.74
N MET A 133 8.75 2.24 15.74
CA MET A 133 9.53 1.84 14.58
C MET A 133 10.44 0.66 14.92
N ALA A 134 10.68 -0.19 13.94
CA ALA A 134 11.61 -1.30 14.05
C ALA A 134 12.37 -1.50 12.75
N ARG A 135 13.51 -2.17 12.83
CA ARG A 135 14.29 -2.50 11.65
C ARG A 135 14.83 -3.92 11.67
N SER A 136 15.13 -4.44 10.49
CA SER A 136 15.84 -5.70 10.29
C SER A 136 17.02 -5.50 9.35
N GLN A 137 18.17 -6.05 9.73
CA GLN A 137 19.41 -6.03 8.94
C GLN A 137 19.75 -7.42 8.36
N ASP A 138 18.84 -8.39 8.52
CA ASP A 138 19.04 -9.80 8.15
C ASP A 138 17.86 -10.33 7.32
N GLN A 139 17.31 -9.48 6.44
CA GLN A 139 16.21 -9.79 5.51
C GLN A 139 14.91 -10.20 6.23
N GLY A 140 14.66 -9.62 7.40
CA GLY A 140 13.44 -9.84 8.19
C GLY A 140 13.48 -11.07 9.10
N LYS A 141 14.63 -11.75 9.24
CA LYS A 141 14.79 -12.92 10.13
C LYS A 141 14.76 -12.53 11.61
N SER A 142 15.26 -11.34 11.93
CA SER A 142 15.18 -10.74 13.27
C SER A 142 14.92 -9.24 13.20
N TRP A 143 14.34 -8.70 14.26
CA TRP A 143 13.90 -7.30 14.34
C TRP A 143 14.37 -6.65 15.62
N GLN A 144 14.79 -5.39 15.51
CA GLN A 144 15.23 -4.59 16.65
C GLN A 144 14.47 -3.25 16.69
N PRO A 145 14.31 -2.64 17.87
CA PRO A 145 13.79 -1.28 18.00
C PRO A 145 14.55 -0.28 17.12
N ALA A 146 13.82 0.68 16.55
CA ALA A 146 14.37 1.83 15.85
C ALA A 146 13.81 3.13 16.46
N THR A 147 14.55 4.22 16.29
CA THR A 147 14.14 5.54 16.80
C THR A 147 12.88 6.00 16.07
N PRO A 148 11.76 6.31 16.77
CA PRO A 148 10.58 6.84 16.10
C PRO A 148 10.84 8.27 15.60
N ALA A 149 10.28 8.60 14.43
CA ALA A 149 10.36 9.95 13.86
C ALA A 149 9.61 11.00 14.70
N ALA A 150 8.60 10.55 15.47
CA ALA A 150 7.75 11.41 16.26
C ALA A 150 8.01 11.24 17.78
N SER A 151 8.11 12.36 18.49
CA SER A 151 8.36 12.37 19.95
C SER A 151 7.07 12.42 20.75
N GLN A 152 7.00 11.60 21.81
CA GLN A 152 5.90 11.62 22.78
C GLN A 152 5.82 12.90 23.61
N GLU A 153 6.89 13.69 23.63
CA GLU A 153 6.87 15.01 24.27
C GLU A 153 6.05 16.03 23.47
N GLN A 154 5.89 15.80 22.16
CA GLN A 154 5.16 16.69 21.25
C GLN A 154 3.68 16.30 21.14
N ALA A 155 3.39 15.00 21.01
CA ALA A 155 2.03 14.46 21.04
C ALA A 155 2.00 13.03 21.60
N GLN A 156 0.90 12.68 22.26
CA GLN A 156 0.75 11.35 22.87
C GLN A 156 0.40 10.26 21.87
N ALA A 157 -0.13 10.63 20.70
CA ALA A 157 -0.58 9.69 19.69
C ALA A 157 -0.21 10.14 18.28
N HIS A 158 0.26 9.20 17.47
CA HIS A 158 0.66 9.43 16.08
C HIS A 158 0.07 8.32 15.22
N GLY A 159 -0.44 8.65 14.03
CA GLY A 159 -0.99 7.66 13.11
C GLY A 159 -1.09 8.17 11.69
N PHE A 160 -1.67 7.36 10.81
CA PHE A 160 -1.85 7.63 9.39
C PHE A 160 -0.50 7.89 8.71
N PHE A 161 0.43 6.99 8.97
CA PHE A 161 1.81 7.09 8.52
C PHE A 161 1.90 6.90 7.02
N ASP A 162 2.88 7.57 6.43
CA ASP A 162 3.46 7.18 5.17
C ASP A 162 4.98 7.28 5.28
N LEU A 163 5.68 6.25 4.81
CA LEU A 163 7.12 6.08 4.92
C LEU A 163 7.69 5.66 3.57
N SER A 164 8.54 6.51 3.01
CA SER A 164 9.10 6.33 1.67
C SER A 164 10.56 6.76 1.61
N LEU A 165 11.22 6.41 0.50
CA LEU A 165 12.59 6.81 0.19
C LEU A 165 12.59 7.82 -0.95
N ASP A 166 13.35 8.89 -0.78
CA ASP A 166 13.70 9.77 -1.88
C ASP A 166 14.80 9.14 -2.77
N PRO A 167 15.07 9.71 -3.97
CA PRO A 167 16.14 9.22 -4.84
C PRO A 167 17.56 9.32 -4.27
N ALA A 168 17.76 10.11 -3.21
CA ALA A 168 19.02 10.21 -2.48
C ALA A 168 19.17 9.14 -1.38
N GLY A 169 18.15 8.29 -1.18
CA GLY A 169 18.13 7.25 -0.16
C GLY A 169 17.74 7.75 1.23
N GLN A 170 17.22 8.98 1.36
CA GLN A 170 16.72 9.50 2.63
C GLN A 170 15.30 9.00 2.89
N LEU A 171 15.05 8.59 4.12
CA LEU A 171 13.72 8.21 4.57
C LEU A 171 12.90 9.47 4.85
N HIS A 172 11.69 9.53 4.27
CA HIS A 172 10.68 10.53 4.59
C HIS A 172 9.57 9.87 5.39
N MET A 173 9.18 10.48 6.51
CA MET A 173 8.07 10.04 7.33
C MET A 173 7.03 11.15 7.41
N ALA A 174 5.80 10.89 6.98
CA ALA A 174 4.65 11.76 7.17
C ALA A 174 3.65 11.12 8.15
N TRP A 175 3.03 11.93 9.00
CA TRP A 175 2.03 11.43 9.95
C TRP A 175 1.05 12.50 10.40
N LEU A 176 -0.02 12.04 11.04
CA LEU A 176 -1.02 12.88 11.69
C LEU A 176 -0.93 12.78 13.21
N ASP A 177 -0.90 13.93 13.88
CA ASP A 177 -1.05 14.04 15.35
C ASP A 177 -1.68 15.37 15.76
N ASN A 178 -1.95 15.54 17.06
CA ASN A 178 -2.66 16.69 17.60
C ASN A 178 -1.79 17.70 18.37
N ARG A 179 -0.47 17.77 18.13
CA ARG A 179 0.46 18.65 18.87
C ARG A 179 0.06 20.14 18.83
N THR A 180 -0.63 20.57 17.78
CA THR A 180 -1.10 21.94 17.57
C THR A 180 -2.52 22.18 18.10
N GLY A 181 -3.10 21.22 18.82
CA GLY A 181 -4.47 21.26 19.32
C GLY A 181 -5.54 20.73 18.35
N GLN A 182 -5.18 20.54 17.07
CA GLN A 182 -5.97 19.84 16.06
C GLN A 182 -5.11 18.80 15.37
N GLN A 183 -5.73 17.81 14.72
CA GLN A 183 -4.97 16.83 13.95
C GLN A 183 -4.30 17.52 12.76
N GLY A 184 -2.99 17.70 12.83
CA GLY A 184 -2.16 18.30 11.80
C GLY A 184 -1.36 17.24 11.05
N LEU A 185 -0.77 17.68 9.93
CA LEU A 185 0.18 16.91 9.14
C LEU A 185 1.60 17.33 9.51
N HIS A 186 2.43 16.33 9.77
CA HIS A 186 3.81 16.48 10.21
C HIS A 186 4.75 15.64 9.37
N HIS A 187 6.01 16.08 9.30
CA HIS A 187 7.04 15.44 8.50
C HIS A 187 8.41 15.48 9.19
N ALA A 188 9.22 14.46 8.93
CA ALA A 188 10.63 14.41 9.29
C ALA A 188 11.39 13.53 8.30
N ILE A 189 12.71 13.76 8.20
CA ILE A 189 13.63 13.03 7.32
C ILE A 189 14.71 12.31 8.13
N SER A 190 15.20 11.21 7.60
CA SER A 190 16.37 10.49 8.12
C SER A 190 17.32 10.14 6.98
N GLY A 191 18.56 10.63 7.08
CA GLY A 191 19.66 10.30 6.15
C GLY A 191 20.56 9.14 6.64
N ASP A 192 20.15 8.43 7.69
CA ASP A 192 20.97 7.40 8.35
C ASP A 192 20.19 6.10 8.60
N GLN A 193 19.34 5.71 7.64
CA GLN A 193 18.52 4.50 7.69
C GLN A 193 17.60 4.42 8.93
N GLY A 194 17.09 5.57 9.39
CA GLY A 194 16.16 5.67 10.51
C GLY A 194 16.82 5.54 11.88
N ASN A 195 18.14 5.68 11.98
CA ASN A 195 18.83 5.72 13.27
C ASN A 195 18.52 7.02 14.02
N SER A 196 18.45 8.14 13.30
CA SER A 196 18.06 9.45 13.79
C SER A 196 17.19 10.19 12.79
N TRP A 197 16.44 11.17 13.28
CA TRP A 197 15.49 11.96 12.48
C TRP A 197 15.77 13.45 12.66
N SER A 198 15.46 14.22 11.63
CA SER A 198 15.42 15.67 11.71
C SER A 198 14.41 16.16 12.76
N SER A 199 14.46 17.45 13.09
CA SER A 199 13.37 18.08 13.83
C SER A 199 12.06 17.95 13.04
N THR A 200 10.97 17.63 13.73
CA THR A 200 9.65 17.59 13.11
C THR A 200 9.23 18.95 12.56
N GLU A 201 8.80 18.95 11.30
CA GLU A 201 8.11 20.06 10.67
C GLU A 201 6.59 19.88 10.78
N THR A 202 5.88 20.95 11.12
CA THR A 202 4.41 20.97 11.02
C THR A 202 4.04 21.60 9.70
N LEU A 203 3.56 20.78 8.77
CA LEU A 203 3.28 21.21 7.41
C LEU A 203 1.88 21.81 7.30
N VAL A 204 0.90 21.18 7.94
CA VAL A 204 -0.48 21.67 7.97
C VAL A 204 -1.01 21.54 9.39
N PRO A 205 -1.43 22.63 10.05
CA PRO A 205 -1.81 22.58 11.46
C PRO A 205 -3.15 21.88 11.71
N ALA A 206 -4.01 21.74 10.69
CA ALA A 206 -5.31 21.09 10.79
C ALA A 206 -5.70 20.38 9.47
N THR A 207 -6.03 19.10 9.56
CA THR A 207 -6.36 18.21 8.45
C THR A 207 -7.57 17.33 8.79
N CYS A 208 -7.90 16.40 7.91
CA CYS A 208 -8.76 15.27 8.21
C CYS A 208 -8.13 14.35 9.27
N TYR A 209 -8.91 13.90 10.25
CA TYR A 209 -8.42 13.06 11.34
C TYR A 209 -8.02 11.62 10.99
N CYS A 210 -8.38 11.11 9.80
CA CYS A 210 -8.49 9.66 9.57
C CYS A 210 -8.15 9.16 8.17
N CYS A 211 -7.63 10.01 7.30
CA CYS A 211 -7.28 9.62 5.94
C CYS A 211 -5.78 9.46 5.85
N TRP A 212 -5.33 8.43 5.14
CA TRP A 212 -3.92 8.21 4.90
C TRP A 212 -3.33 9.36 4.06
N ASN A 213 -2.02 9.54 4.19
CA ASN A 213 -1.22 10.45 3.40
C ASN A 213 -0.54 9.69 2.27
N SER A 214 -0.09 10.39 1.24
CA SER A 214 0.72 9.81 0.16
C SER A 214 1.91 10.70 -0.16
N LEU A 215 3.10 10.22 0.17
CA LEU A 215 4.40 10.73 -0.18
C LEU A 215 4.80 10.15 -1.52
N HIS A 216 5.26 11.02 -2.41
CA HIS A 216 5.77 10.63 -3.71
C HIS A 216 7.00 11.45 -4.04
N HIS A 217 8.05 10.80 -4.54
CA HIS A 217 9.31 11.45 -4.87
C HIS A 217 9.57 11.37 -6.36
N GLN A 218 10.03 12.48 -6.93
CA GLN A 218 10.37 12.59 -8.34
C GLN A 218 11.54 13.55 -8.50
N GLN A 219 12.70 13.01 -8.91
CA GLN A 219 13.94 13.78 -9.02
C GLN A 219 14.19 14.49 -7.67
N ASP A 220 14.37 15.81 -7.68
CA ASP A 220 14.62 16.62 -6.48
C ASP A 220 13.32 17.13 -5.82
N ASN A 221 12.15 16.64 -6.24
CA ASN A 221 10.87 17.03 -5.67
C ASN A 221 10.27 15.93 -4.81
N SER A 222 9.79 16.30 -3.64
CA SER A 222 8.92 15.47 -2.80
C SER A 222 7.52 16.07 -2.78
N TYR A 223 6.51 15.23 -2.93
CA TYR A 223 5.11 15.58 -2.91
C TYR A 223 4.41 14.90 -1.76
N LEU A 224 3.47 15.60 -1.13
CA LEU A 224 2.66 15.02 -0.07
C LEU A 224 1.18 15.34 -0.32
N LEU A 225 0.42 14.31 -0.63
CA LEU A 225 -1.04 14.36 -0.78
C LEU A 225 -1.70 14.04 0.56
N TYR A 226 -2.60 14.92 1.00
CA TYR A 226 -3.30 14.77 2.28
C TYR A 226 -4.77 15.20 2.14
N ARG A 227 -5.64 14.77 3.05
CA ARG A 227 -7.03 15.26 3.07
C ARG A 227 -7.18 16.47 3.99
N GLY A 228 -7.73 17.55 3.44
CA GLY A 228 -8.01 18.80 4.15
C GLY A 228 -9.05 18.66 5.27
N HIS A 229 -9.06 19.66 6.15
CA HIS A 229 -10.02 19.77 7.25
C HIS A 229 -11.37 20.33 6.77
N GLU A 230 -11.34 21.50 6.13
CA GLU A 230 -12.51 22.24 5.65
C GLU A 230 -12.10 23.13 4.46
N PRO A 231 -12.53 22.83 3.21
CA PRO A 231 -13.27 21.65 2.80
C PRO A 231 -12.42 20.37 2.89
N ARG A 232 -13.08 19.21 2.86
CA ARG A 232 -12.44 17.88 2.91
C ARG A 232 -11.92 17.41 1.56
N ASP A 233 -11.45 18.32 0.72
CA ASP A 233 -10.79 17.97 -0.52
C ASP A 233 -9.36 17.46 -0.26
N MET A 234 -8.75 16.83 -1.25
CA MET A 234 -7.31 16.51 -1.18
C MET A 234 -6.50 17.77 -1.44
N GLY A 235 -5.49 18.04 -0.60
CA GLY A 235 -4.48 19.08 -0.78
C GLY A 235 -3.14 18.47 -1.16
N LEU A 236 -2.30 19.25 -1.85
CA LEU A 236 -0.97 18.84 -2.26
C LEU A 236 0.08 19.81 -1.69
N LEU A 237 1.10 19.27 -1.04
CA LEU A 237 2.32 19.99 -0.72
C LEU A 237 3.45 19.53 -1.65
N GLN A 238 4.41 20.42 -1.90
CA GLN A 238 5.63 20.11 -2.64
C GLN A 238 6.84 20.69 -1.91
N GLN A 239 7.88 19.88 -1.74
CA GLN A 239 9.22 20.29 -1.33
C GLN A 239 10.12 20.19 -2.55
N GLY A 240 10.79 21.27 -2.91
CA GLY A 240 11.79 21.29 -3.99
C GLY A 240 13.22 21.23 -3.44
N GLU A 241 14.19 21.59 -4.29
CA GLU A 241 15.63 21.61 -3.95
C GLU A 241 15.99 22.50 -2.75
N ASP A 242 15.19 23.54 -2.46
CA ASP A 242 15.40 24.43 -1.33
C ASP A 242 15.07 23.79 0.03
N GLY A 243 14.52 22.57 0.01
CA GLY A 243 14.12 21.82 1.20
C GLY A 243 12.89 22.39 1.89
N MET A 244 12.19 23.38 1.31
CA MET A 244 11.02 23.99 1.93
C MET A 244 9.71 23.48 1.33
N TRP A 245 8.79 23.05 2.18
CA TRP A 245 7.44 22.67 1.76
C TRP A 245 6.60 23.89 1.36
N GLN A 246 5.92 23.79 0.22
CA GLN A 246 5.07 24.81 -0.36
C GLN A 246 3.69 24.22 -0.67
N ASP A 247 2.63 24.93 -0.27
CA ASP A 247 1.24 24.58 -0.61
C ASP A 247 1.00 24.75 -2.11
N GLN A 248 0.55 23.68 -2.76
CA GLN A 248 0.19 23.63 -4.18
C GLN A 248 -1.32 23.70 -4.42
N GLY A 249 -2.11 23.88 -3.35
CA GLY A 249 -3.55 23.98 -3.39
C GLY A 249 -4.26 22.63 -3.42
N ARG A 250 -5.57 22.69 -3.72
CA ARG A 250 -6.46 21.53 -3.73
C ARG A 250 -6.39 20.78 -5.06
N VAL A 251 -6.35 19.47 -4.99
CA VAL A 251 -6.44 18.57 -6.14
C VAL A 251 -7.92 18.28 -6.41
N GLY A 252 -8.43 18.82 -7.52
CA GLY A 252 -9.83 18.70 -7.94
C GLY A 252 -10.80 19.74 -7.37
N ALA A 253 -10.52 20.27 -6.17
CA ALA A 253 -11.27 21.37 -5.54
C ALA A 253 -12.81 21.19 -5.59
N PHE A 254 -13.30 20.05 -5.11
CA PHE A 254 -14.72 19.68 -5.11
C PHE A 254 -15.57 20.46 -4.10
N ASP A 255 -14.95 21.28 -3.24
CA ASP A 255 -15.60 22.04 -2.17
C ASP A 255 -16.41 21.15 -1.21
N TRP A 256 -15.93 19.93 -0.97
CA TRP A 256 -16.69 18.94 -0.21
C TRP A 256 -16.76 19.26 1.28
N GLN A 257 -17.92 19.73 1.74
CA GLN A 257 -18.18 20.02 3.15
C GLN A 257 -18.66 18.76 3.89
N PHE A 258 -17.81 18.22 4.77
CA PHE A 258 -18.12 17.00 5.52
C PHE A 258 -17.45 16.98 6.90
N HIS A 259 -18.26 16.81 7.95
CA HIS A 259 -17.80 16.68 9.33
C HIS A 259 -17.88 15.22 9.79
N GLY A 260 -16.97 14.37 9.29
CA GLY A 260 -16.91 12.96 9.67
C GLY A 260 -15.64 12.28 9.16
N CYS A 261 -15.49 10.98 9.39
CA CYS A 261 -14.30 10.24 8.97
C CYS A 261 -14.59 9.44 7.68
N PRO A 262 -14.16 9.88 6.49
CA PRO A 262 -14.48 9.13 5.27
C PRO A 262 -13.59 7.90 5.07
N HIS A 263 -12.42 7.87 5.72
CA HIS A 263 -11.43 6.80 5.61
C HIS A 263 -10.97 6.55 4.16
N VAL A 264 -10.76 7.64 3.40
CA VAL A 264 -10.26 7.63 2.00
C VAL A 264 -9.23 8.74 1.79
N GLY A 265 -7.97 8.37 1.55
CA GLY A 265 -6.92 9.27 1.07
C GLY A 265 -6.89 9.34 -0.47
N GLY A 266 -5.70 9.46 -1.04
CA GLY A 266 -5.49 9.43 -2.49
C GLY A 266 -4.20 8.67 -2.82
N ALA A 267 -3.73 8.82 -4.06
CA ALA A 267 -2.47 8.28 -4.51
C ALA A 267 -1.79 9.24 -5.49
N LEU A 268 -0.46 9.17 -5.56
CA LEU A 268 0.38 9.97 -6.45
C LEU A 268 1.35 9.05 -7.19
N ALA A 269 1.64 9.40 -8.45
CA ALA A 269 2.76 8.85 -9.20
C ALA A 269 3.17 9.86 -10.27
N SER A 270 4.41 9.79 -10.73
CA SER A 270 4.84 10.58 -11.89
C SER A 270 5.02 9.66 -13.09
N LEU A 271 4.61 10.14 -14.27
CA LEU A 271 4.83 9.42 -15.51
C LEU A 271 6.34 9.42 -15.83
N PRO A 272 6.99 8.26 -16.03
CA PRO A 272 8.44 8.21 -16.27
C PRO A 272 8.91 8.98 -17.51
N GLU A 273 8.06 9.04 -18.55
CA GLU A 273 8.40 9.62 -19.86
C GLU A 273 8.61 11.15 -19.80
N ASP A 274 7.68 11.88 -19.17
CA ASP A 274 7.65 13.34 -19.18
C ASP A 274 7.70 13.98 -17.79
N GLY A 275 7.66 13.15 -16.74
CA GLY A 275 7.65 13.60 -15.36
C GLY A 275 6.36 14.30 -14.93
N SER A 276 5.27 14.18 -15.69
CA SER A 276 3.98 14.72 -15.25
C SER A 276 3.51 14.02 -13.97
N LEU A 277 2.96 14.81 -13.04
CA LEU A 277 2.43 14.31 -11.77
C LEU A 277 0.97 13.90 -11.96
N HIS A 278 0.63 12.68 -11.58
CA HIS A 278 -0.71 12.12 -11.64
C HIS A 278 -1.23 11.87 -10.22
N ALA A 279 -2.49 12.21 -9.99
CA ALA A 279 -3.17 12.02 -8.72
C ALA A 279 -4.47 11.25 -8.90
N LEU A 280 -4.74 10.32 -7.99
CA LEU A 280 -6.05 9.71 -7.81
C LEU A 280 -6.65 10.26 -6.51
N VAL A 281 -7.82 10.91 -6.62
CA VAL A 281 -8.50 11.53 -5.48
C VAL A 281 -9.97 11.14 -5.45
N TRP A 282 -10.49 10.91 -4.25
CA TRP A 282 -11.90 10.60 -4.05
C TRP A 282 -12.62 11.77 -3.38
N THR A 283 -13.86 12.02 -3.81
CA THR A 283 -14.76 12.98 -3.16
C THR A 283 -16.08 12.33 -2.79
N GLY A 284 -16.60 12.74 -1.63
CA GLY A 284 -17.94 12.39 -1.16
C GLY A 284 -18.99 13.45 -1.45
N GLU A 285 -18.65 14.50 -2.23
CA GLU A 285 -19.60 15.53 -2.65
C GLU A 285 -20.77 14.87 -3.38
N GLU A 286 -22.00 15.24 -3.07
CA GLU A 286 -23.17 14.45 -3.44
C GLU A 286 -23.36 14.35 -4.96
N GLN A 287 -23.14 15.45 -5.70
CA GLN A 287 -23.32 15.49 -7.15
C GLN A 287 -22.09 14.99 -7.91
N GLN A 288 -20.92 15.01 -7.28
CA GLN A 288 -19.64 14.62 -7.86
C GLN A 288 -19.02 13.40 -7.18
N ARG A 289 -19.81 12.60 -6.46
CA ARG A 289 -19.26 11.48 -5.68
C ARG A 289 -18.54 10.49 -6.59
N GLY A 290 -17.30 10.15 -6.23
CA GLY A 290 -16.54 9.13 -6.95
C GLY A 290 -15.03 9.32 -6.84
N LEU A 291 -14.32 8.44 -7.54
CA LEU A 291 -12.88 8.47 -7.73
C LEU A 291 -12.53 9.23 -9.01
N TYR A 292 -11.51 10.07 -8.94
CA TYR A 292 -11.08 10.94 -10.04
C TYR A 292 -9.57 10.85 -10.26
N HIS A 293 -9.19 10.81 -11.53
CA HIS A 293 -7.84 11.05 -12.02
C HIS A 293 -7.66 12.52 -12.39
N LEU A 294 -6.53 13.09 -11.97
CA LEU A 294 -6.02 14.38 -12.40
C LEU A 294 -4.56 14.25 -12.77
N SER A 295 -4.09 15.03 -13.75
CA SER A 295 -2.67 15.13 -14.06
C SER A 295 -2.21 16.59 -14.13
N ARG A 296 -0.91 16.80 -13.95
CA ARG A 296 -0.25 18.10 -13.96
C ARG A 296 1.10 17.94 -14.63
N ALA A 297 1.39 18.75 -15.65
CA ALA A 297 2.71 18.76 -16.28
C ALA A 297 3.80 19.14 -15.27
N SER A 298 5.04 18.67 -15.48
CA SER A 298 6.17 18.88 -14.56
C SER A 298 6.52 20.35 -14.34
N ASP A 299 6.26 21.21 -15.33
CA ASP A 299 6.47 22.65 -15.31
C ASP A 299 5.22 23.47 -14.92
N SER A 300 4.12 22.80 -14.58
CA SER A 300 2.84 23.42 -14.28
C SER A 300 2.46 23.26 -12.80
N LYS A 301 1.77 24.26 -12.25
CA LYS A 301 1.10 24.17 -10.94
C LYS A 301 -0.38 23.81 -11.04
N THR A 302 -0.93 23.73 -12.25
CA THR A 302 -2.37 23.54 -12.48
C THR A 302 -2.67 22.11 -12.90
N PHE A 303 -3.57 21.46 -12.17
CA PHE A 303 -4.11 20.16 -12.54
C PHE A 303 -5.11 20.24 -13.70
N SER A 304 -5.22 19.15 -14.45
CA SER A 304 -6.24 18.93 -15.46
C SER A 304 -7.64 18.97 -14.86
N THR A 305 -8.65 19.07 -15.73
CA THR A 305 -10.04 18.79 -15.32
C THR A 305 -10.14 17.36 -14.75
N PRO A 306 -10.84 17.15 -13.61
CA PRO A 306 -11.03 15.82 -13.04
C PRO A 306 -11.71 14.86 -14.03
N ARG A 307 -11.17 13.65 -14.15
CA ARG A 307 -11.74 12.56 -14.95
C ARG A 307 -12.14 11.41 -14.04
N THR A 308 -13.41 10.99 -14.11
CA THR A 308 -13.90 9.88 -13.28
C THR A 308 -13.20 8.57 -13.60
N LEU A 309 -12.91 7.76 -12.58
CA LEU A 309 -12.39 6.41 -12.70
C LEU A 309 -13.33 5.42 -12.01
N GLY A 310 -13.72 4.35 -12.70
CA GLY A 310 -14.67 3.37 -12.20
C GLY A 310 -16.11 3.91 -12.06
N SER A 311 -16.92 3.23 -11.26
CA SER A 311 -18.29 3.65 -10.95
C SER A 311 -18.35 4.71 -9.83
N ARG A 312 -19.56 5.18 -9.49
CA ARG A 312 -19.80 6.06 -8.32
C ARG A 312 -19.35 5.44 -6.99
N ALA A 313 -19.23 4.10 -6.93
CA ALA A 313 -18.76 3.37 -5.75
C ALA A 313 -17.23 3.21 -5.69
N ALA A 314 -16.50 3.55 -6.76
CA ALA A 314 -15.05 3.44 -6.82
C ALA A 314 -14.36 4.27 -5.74
N ARG A 315 -13.41 3.66 -5.03
CA ARG A 315 -12.66 4.26 -3.93
C ARG A 315 -11.40 3.43 -3.60
N HIS A 316 -10.67 3.87 -2.58
CA HIS A 316 -9.43 3.27 -2.08
C HIS A 316 -8.45 2.90 -3.21
N ALA A 317 -8.04 3.91 -3.96
CA ALA A 317 -7.17 3.73 -5.10
C ALA A 317 -5.70 3.87 -4.74
N ASP A 318 -4.85 3.21 -5.52
CA ASP A 318 -3.41 3.33 -5.50
C ASP A 318 -2.86 3.41 -6.94
N LEU A 319 -1.65 3.93 -7.10
CA LEU A 319 -1.08 4.29 -8.40
C LEU A 319 0.42 3.96 -8.43
N ALA A 320 0.87 3.21 -9.43
CA ALA A 320 2.29 2.91 -9.63
C ALA A 320 2.75 3.30 -11.04
N ALA A 321 4.00 3.74 -11.13
CA ALA A 321 4.71 3.86 -12.39
C ALA A 321 5.27 2.50 -12.83
N THR A 322 5.22 2.26 -14.13
CA THR A 322 5.72 1.09 -14.85
C THR A 322 6.58 1.57 -16.02
N PRO A 323 7.42 0.72 -16.63
CA PRO A 323 8.19 1.13 -17.80
C PRO A 323 7.30 1.60 -18.97
N GLU A 324 6.06 1.12 -19.06
CA GLU A 324 5.11 1.46 -20.14
C GLU A 324 4.11 2.57 -19.77
N GLY A 325 4.22 3.18 -18.58
CA GLY A 325 3.33 4.26 -18.14
C GLY A 325 2.87 4.11 -16.69
N LEU A 326 1.58 4.40 -16.42
CA LEU A 326 1.02 4.28 -15.07
C LEU A 326 -0.08 3.21 -15.00
N LEU A 327 -0.13 2.51 -13.87
CA LEU A 327 -1.21 1.59 -13.52
C LEU A 327 -1.95 2.09 -12.29
N ALA A 328 -3.27 2.19 -12.40
CA ALA A 328 -4.17 2.49 -11.29
C ALA A 328 -4.87 1.22 -10.84
N VAL A 329 -4.96 1.03 -9.52
CA VAL A 329 -5.81 0.01 -8.89
C VAL A 329 -6.82 0.66 -7.97
N TRP A 330 -8.02 0.09 -7.85
CA TRP A 330 -9.04 0.57 -6.91
C TRP A 330 -10.03 -0.53 -6.56
N ASP A 331 -10.78 -0.32 -5.47
CA ASP A 331 -11.92 -1.17 -5.11
C ASP A 331 -13.27 -0.52 -5.43
N GLU A 332 -14.28 -1.37 -5.65
CA GLU A 332 -15.69 -0.95 -5.62
C GLU A 332 -16.45 -1.86 -4.64
N PRO A 333 -16.59 -1.45 -3.37
CA PRO A 333 -17.06 -2.34 -2.30
C PRO A 333 -18.46 -2.89 -2.55
N ASP A 334 -19.37 -2.10 -3.12
CA ASP A 334 -20.73 -2.52 -3.45
C ASP A 334 -20.77 -3.68 -4.46
N GLN A 335 -19.74 -3.78 -5.31
CA GLN A 335 -19.59 -4.84 -6.31
C GLN A 335 -18.60 -5.92 -5.88
N GLY A 336 -17.88 -5.73 -4.77
CA GLY A 336 -16.80 -6.60 -4.32
C GLY A 336 -15.71 -6.79 -5.37
N THR A 337 -15.31 -5.70 -6.03
CA THR A 337 -14.31 -5.76 -7.11
C THR A 337 -12.98 -5.12 -6.75
N ILE A 338 -11.92 -5.69 -7.30
CA ILE A 338 -10.60 -5.04 -7.46
C ILE A 338 -10.40 -4.81 -8.95
N ASN A 339 -10.12 -3.57 -9.33
CA ASN A 339 -9.99 -3.15 -10.72
C ASN A 339 -8.58 -2.65 -10.98
N LEU A 340 -8.12 -2.81 -12.23
CA LEU A 340 -6.86 -2.31 -12.75
C LEU A 340 -7.13 -1.54 -14.04
N ALA A 341 -6.46 -0.42 -14.25
CA ALA A 341 -6.46 0.27 -15.54
C ALA A 341 -5.07 0.87 -15.83
N ARG A 342 -4.73 0.93 -17.11
CA ARG A 342 -3.49 1.53 -17.61
C ARG A 342 -3.73 2.92 -18.14
N LEU A 343 -2.82 3.85 -17.89
CA LEU A 343 -2.87 5.16 -18.50
C LEU A 343 -2.45 5.06 -19.97
N GLU A 344 -3.35 5.37 -20.89
CA GLU A 344 -3.14 5.36 -22.33
C GLU A 344 -3.50 6.73 -22.92
N ASN A 345 -2.56 7.38 -23.61
CA ASN A 345 -2.79 8.70 -24.23
C ASN A 345 -3.40 9.73 -23.25
N GLY A 346 -2.92 9.72 -22.00
CA GLY A 346 -3.35 10.63 -20.94
C GLY A 346 -4.68 10.30 -20.27
N THR A 347 -5.36 9.19 -20.61
CA THR A 347 -6.60 8.73 -19.95
C THR A 347 -6.48 7.26 -19.58
N PHE A 348 -7.11 6.81 -18.49
CA PHE A 348 -7.10 5.39 -18.14
C PHE A 348 -7.95 4.55 -19.09
N SER A 349 -7.46 3.35 -19.41
CA SER A 349 -8.15 2.30 -20.17
C SER A 349 -9.44 1.88 -19.47
N PRO A 350 -10.36 1.17 -20.18
CA PRO A 350 -11.43 0.45 -19.50
C PRO A 350 -10.87 -0.47 -18.40
N PRO A 351 -11.55 -0.59 -17.24
CA PRO A 351 -11.05 -1.39 -16.13
C PRO A 351 -10.99 -2.88 -16.48
N GLN A 352 -9.85 -3.49 -16.21
CA GLN A 352 -9.72 -4.93 -16.05
C GLN A 352 -10.12 -5.31 -14.63
N VAL A 353 -11.15 -6.15 -14.48
CA VAL A 353 -11.56 -6.68 -13.19
C VAL A 353 -10.60 -7.78 -12.78
N LEU A 354 -9.80 -7.54 -11.74
CA LEU A 354 -8.88 -8.53 -11.19
C LEU A 354 -9.61 -9.53 -10.29
N ARG A 355 -10.58 -9.05 -9.49
CA ARG A 355 -11.42 -9.88 -8.62
C ARG A 355 -12.85 -9.37 -8.61
N GLN A 356 -13.81 -10.28 -8.42
CA GLN A 356 -15.24 -9.98 -8.28
C GLN A 356 -15.93 -11.03 -7.40
N GLU A 357 -15.83 -10.86 -6.08
CA GLU A 357 -16.35 -11.78 -5.07
C GLU A 357 -16.95 -10.97 -3.90
N PRO A 358 -18.19 -10.44 -4.04
CA PRO A 358 -18.84 -9.60 -3.03
C PRO A 358 -18.84 -10.20 -1.61
N GLU A 359 -19.05 -11.51 -1.51
CA GLU A 359 -19.05 -12.26 -0.25
C GLU A 359 -17.68 -12.29 0.43
N ARG A 360 -16.60 -12.09 -0.33
CA ARG A 360 -15.24 -12.00 0.21
C ARG A 360 -14.83 -10.57 0.51
N ASN A 361 -15.58 -9.57 0.05
CA ASN A 361 -15.33 -8.16 0.32
C ASN A 361 -13.85 -7.75 0.08
N PRO A 362 -13.31 -7.98 -1.13
CA PRO A 362 -11.95 -7.57 -1.45
C PRO A 362 -11.86 -6.05 -1.44
N GLN A 363 -10.83 -5.52 -0.78
CA GLN A 363 -10.75 -4.09 -0.54
C GLN A 363 -9.31 -3.59 -0.40
N ARG A 364 -9.16 -2.30 -0.72
CA ARG A 364 -7.96 -1.47 -0.52
C ARG A 364 -6.74 -2.12 -1.17
N PRO A 365 -6.74 -2.22 -2.51
CA PRO A 365 -5.58 -2.68 -3.23
C PRO A 365 -4.43 -1.69 -3.07
N LEU A 366 -3.23 -2.22 -2.99
CA LEU A 366 -1.95 -1.53 -3.09
C LEU A 366 -1.24 -2.03 -4.35
N ILE A 367 -0.48 -1.17 -5.02
CA ILE A 367 0.30 -1.54 -6.20
C ILE A 367 1.74 -1.06 -6.08
N ILE A 368 2.68 -1.95 -6.37
CA ILE A 368 4.09 -1.60 -6.61
C ILE A 368 4.53 -2.25 -7.91
N SER A 369 5.46 -1.64 -8.62
CA SER A 369 5.98 -2.14 -9.89
C SER A 369 7.48 -2.00 -9.98
N SER A 370 8.08 -2.90 -10.74
CA SER A 370 9.44 -2.85 -11.22
C SER A 370 9.49 -3.05 -12.74
N ASP A 371 10.70 -3.21 -13.28
CA ASP A 371 10.92 -3.56 -14.68
C ASP A 371 10.52 -5.01 -14.99
N THR A 372 10.33 -5.88 -13.99
CA THR A 372 10.08 -7.32 -14.20
C THR A 372 8.76 -7.82 -13.64
N ALA A 373 8.15 -7.10 -12.70
CA ALA A 373 6.94 -7.52 -12.04
C ALA A 373 6.07 -6.33 -11.61
N ILE A 374 4.76 -6.54 -11.68
CA ILE A 374 3.75 -5.69 -11.05
C ILE A 374 3.08 -6.50 -9.94
N HIS A 375 3.11 -5.99 -8.72
CA HIS A 375 2.52 -6.63 -7.55
C HIS A 375 1.30 -5.83 -7.08
N ILE A 376 0.17 -6.52 -6.96
CA ILE A 376 -1.09 -5.95 -6.50
C ILE A 376 -1.54 -6.72 -5.27
N LEU A 377 -1.66 -6.04 -4.13
CA LEU A 377 -1.96 -6.62 -2.83
C LEU A 377 -3.27 -6.06 -2.28
N TRP A 378 -4.22 -6.91 -1.91
CA TRP A 378 -5.44 -6.49 -1.20
C TRP A 378 -5.75 -7.42 -0.05
N THR A 379 -6.72 -7.04 0.77
CA THR A 379 -7.28 -7.94 1.79
C THR A 379 -8.69 -8.36 1.42
N GLU A 380 -9.04 -9.58 1.77
CA GLU A 380 -10.37 -10.15 1.56
C GLU A 380 -10.66 -11.24 2.59
N ILE A 381 -11.93 -11.52 2.81
CA ILE A 381 -12.41 -12.62 3.64
C ILE A 381 -12.12 -13.92 2.87
N SER A 382 -11.31 -14.79 3.47
CA SER A 382 -10.94 -16.10 2.94
C SER A 382 -11.52 -17.20 3.82
N PRO A 383 -11.81 -18.41 3.29
CA PRO A 383 -12.18 -19.56 4.13
C PRO A 383 -11.13 -19.77 5.23
N PRO A 384 -11.51 -19.90 6.52
CA PRO A 384 -12.84 -20.23 7.07
C PRO A 384 -13.75 -19.04 7.44
N GLY A 385 -13.60 -17.87 6.80
CA GLY A 385 -14.37 -16.65 7.10
C GLY A 385 -13.54 -15.56 7.78
N GLN A 386 -12.21 -15.59 7.57
CA GLN A 386 -11.25 -14.71 8.21
C GLN A 386 -10.59 -13.82 7.15
N THR A 387 -10.35 -12.55 7.48
CA THR A 387 -9.62 -11.66 6.57
C THR A 387 -8.19 -12.14 6.43
N GLY A 388 -7.78 -12.37 5.19
CA GLY A 388 -6.41 -12.63 4.77
C GLY A 388 -5.95 -11.57 3.78
N TRP A 389 -4.75 -11.75 3.23
CA TRP A 389 -4.26 -10.95 2.11
C TRP A 389 -4.12 -11.81 0.86
N VAL A 390 -4.27 -11.17 -0.30
CA VAL A 390 -4.00 -11.77 -1.60
C VAL A 390 -3.05 -10.87 -2.36
N LEU A 391 -2.00 -11.50 -2.87
CA LEU A 391 -1.04 -10.92 -3.78
C LEU A 391 -1.25 -11.50 -5.18
N ARG A 392 -1.48 -10.63 -6.15
CA ARG A 392 -1.42 -10.98 -7.57
C ARG A 392 -0.17 -10.36 -8.19
N THR A 393 0.58 -11.18 -8.91
CA THR A 393 1.74 -10.76 -9.70
C THR A 393 1.38 -10.83 -11.18
N LEU A 394 1.63 -9.72 -11.88
CA LEU A 394 1.53 -9.60 -13.33
C LEU A 394 2.93 -9.33 -13.90
N THR A 395 3.13 -9.70 -15.15
CA THR A 395 4.31 -9.32 -15.92
C THR A 395 4.07 -7.93 -16.52
N PRO A 396 5.06 -7.02 -16.52
CA PRO A 396 5.00 -5.82 -17.35
C PRO A 396 4.82 -6.22 -18.83
N ASP A 397 3.96 -5.51 -19.56
CA ASP A 397 3.56 -5.84 -20.94
C ASP A 397 4.62 -5.47 -21.99
#